data_AF-A0A941A809-F1
#
_entry.id   AF-A0A941A809-F1
#
_cell.length_a   1.000
_cell.length_b   1.000
_cell.length_c   1.000
_cell.angle_alpha   90.00
_cell.angle_beta   90.00
_cell.angle_gamma   90.00
#
_symmetry.space_group_name_H-M   'P 1'
#
loop_
_entity.id
_entity.type
_entity.pdbx_description
1 polymer ?
#
loop_
_entity_poly.entity_id
_entity_poly.type
_entity_poly.pdbx_seq_one_letter_code
_entity_poly.pdbx_strand_id
1 'polypeptide(L)' 'MSKDDLVAAGVNDSLVHEDFMIGTADLEIIGITAGGEEITIFKNGNFSK' A
#
# COMPACT_ATOMS: atom_id res chain seq x y z
N MET A 1 -16.59 -10.58 -9.62
CA MET A 1 -17.00 -9.96 -8.35
C MET A 1 -18.02 -8.90 -8.67
N SER A 2 -19.13 -8.90 -7.94
CA SER A 2 -20.12 -7.82 -7.95
C SER A 2 -19.56 -6.58 -7.26
N LYS A 3 -20.25 -5.44 -7.37
CA LYS A 3 -19.90 -4.24 -6.60
C LYS A 3 -19.92 -4.52 -5.10
N ASP A 4 -20.93 -5.28 -4.65
CA ASP A 4 -21.07 -5.67 -3.25
C ASP A 4 -19.92 -6.60 -2.80
N ASP A 5 -19.45 -7.50 -3.67
CA ASP A 5 -18.31 -8.38 -3.37
C ASP A 5 -17.00 -7.57 -3.19
N LEU A 6 -16.80 -6.52 -3.98
CA LEU A 6 -15.61 -5.66 -3.90
C LEU A 6 -15.63 -4.79 -2.62
N VAL A 7 -16.79 -4.23 -2.29
CA VAL A 7 -16.97 -3.49 -1.04
C VAL A 7 -16.76 -4.41 0.17
N ALA A 8 -17.30 -5.64 0.13
CA ALA A 8 -17.06 -6.64 1.16
C ALA A 8 -15.58 -7.05 1.30
N ALA A 9 -14.79 -6.94 0.22
CA ALA A 9 -13.34 -7.16 0.24
C ALA A 9 -12.53 -5.92 0.67
N GLY A 10 -13.17 -4.80 1.00
CA GLY A 10 -12.52 -3.58 1.47
C GLY A 10 -12.01 -2.65 0.37
N VAL A 11 -12.41 -2.86 -0.88
CA VAL A 11 -12.05 -1.98 -2.00
C VAL A 11 -12.85 -0.68 -1.91
N ASN A 12 -12.17 0.46 -2.04
CA ASN A 12 -12.81 1.77 -2.09
C ASN A 12 -13.59 1.95 -3.41
N ASP A 13 -14.83 2.46 -3.33
CA ASP A 13 -15.69 2.76 -4.49
C ASP A 13 -15.90 4.27 -4.62
N SER A 14 -15.50 4.83 -5.75
CA SER A 14 -15.56 6.27 -6.03
C SER A 14 -15.71 6.51 -7.52
N LEU A 15 -16.35 7.64 -7.88
CA LEU A 15 -16.44 8.08 -9.26
C LEU A 15 -15.10 8.62 -9.80
N VAL A 16 -14.27 9.15 -8.90
CA VAL A 16 -12.96 9.75 -9.22
C VAL A 16 -11.83 8.95 -8.58
N HIS A 17 -10.70 8.91 -9.27
CA HIS A 17 -9.44 8.34 -8.81
C HIS A 17 -8.32 9.28 -9.27
N GLU A 18 -7.64 9.90 -8.31
CA GLU A 18 -6.56 10.86 -8.56
C GLU A 18 -5.30 10.39 -7.85
N ASP A 19 -4.27 10.09 -8.64
CA ASP A 19 -2.95 9.71 -8.13
C ASP A 19 -2.13 10.95 -7.77
N PHE A 20 -1.40 10.86 -6.66
CA PHE A 20 -0.38 11.84 -6.29
C PHE A 20 0.87 11.14 -5.75
N MET A 21 2.02 11.79 -5.89
CA MET A 21 3.31 11.20 -5.55
C MET A 21 3.73 11.56 -4.12
N ILE A 22 4.24 10.57 -3.38
CA ILE A 22 4.78 10.73 -2.01
C ILE A 22 6.23 10.25 -1.86
N GLY A 23 6.83 9.75 -2.95
CA GLY A 23 8.17 9.16 -2.92
C GLY A 23 9.28 10.20 -2.75
N THR A 24 10.22 9.91 -1.86
CA THR A 24 11.40 10.74 -1.59
C THR A 24 12.66 9.86 -1.43
N ALA A 25 13.84 10.46 -1.53
CA ALA A 25 15.12 9.74 -1.38
C ALA A 25 15.36 9.21 0.05
N ASP A 26 14.62 9.71 1.03
CA ASP A 26 14.64 9.30 2.43
C ASP A 26 13.43 8.45 2.83
N LEU A 27 12.56 8.08 1.88
CA LEU A 27 11.39 7.25 2.16
C LEU A 27 11.79 5.87 2.71
N GLU A 28 11.07 5.44 3.74
CA GLU A 28 11.11 4.08 4.29
C GLU A 28 9.72 3.44 4.19
N ILE A 29 9.66 2.17 3.77
CA ILE A 29 8.41 1.40 3.70
C ILE A 29 8.62 0.11 4.49
N ILE A 30 7.80 -0.09 5.52
CA ILE A 30 7.74 -1.33 6.31
C ILE A 30 6.43 -2.05 5.98
N GLY A 31 6.53 -3.30 5.55
CA GLY A 31 5.40 -4.20 5.39
C GLY A 31 5.14 -4.96 6.69
N ILE A 32 3.87 -5.16 7.03
CA ILE A 32 3.46 -5.93 8.21
C ILE A 32 2.78 -7.22 7.73
N THR A 33 3.26 -8.37 8.17
CA THR A 33 2.65 -9.66 7.82
C THR A 33 1.35 -9.88 8.61
N ALA A 34 0.54 -10.86 8.20
CA ALA A 34 -0.64 -11.26 8.97
C ALA A 34 -0.31 -11.72 10.41
N GLY A 35 0.92 -12.19 10.64
CA GLY A 35 1.43 -12.55 11.97
C GLY A 35 1.97 -11.38 12.80
N GLY A 36 1.97 -10.16 12.25
CA GLY A 36 2.49 -8.96 12.90
C GLY A 36 4.01 -8.76 12.78
N GLU A 37 4.70 -9.56 11.97
CA GLU A 37 6.13 -9.38 11.71
C GLU A 37 6.36 -8.17 10.79
N GLU A 38 7.38 -7.38 11.10
CA GLU A 38 7.80 -6.24 10.29
C GLU A 38 8.88 -6.65 9.27
N ILE A 39 8.66 -6.33 8.00
CA ILE A 39 9.60 -6.56 6.91
C ILE A 39 9.92 -5.21 6.29
N THR A 40 11.20 -4.83 6.25
CA THR A 40 11.61 -3.65 5.48
C THR A 40 11.46 -3.94 4.00
N ILE A 41 10.73 -3.07 3.29
CA ILE A 41 10.50 -3.16 1.84
C ILE A 41 11.31 -2.07 1.13
N PHE A 42 11.26 -0.83 1.63
CA PHE A 42 12.12 0.27 1.16
C PHE A 42 12.94 0.87 2.29
N LYS A 43 14.19 1.24 1.96
CA LYS A 43 15.07 2.09 2.77
C LYS A 43 15.76 3.10 1.87
N ASN A 44 15.79 4.37 2.26
CA ASN A 44 16.38 5.46 1.46
C ASN A 44 15.82 5.48 0.02
N GLY A 45 14.49 5.43 -0.09
CA GLY A 45 13.78 5.53 -1.36
C GLY A 45 13.99 4.38 -2.34
N ASN A 46 14.65 3.28 -1.94
CA ASN A 46 14.91 2.11 -2.77
C ASN A 46 14.54 0.81 -2.06
N PHE A 47 14.32 -0.25 -2.83
CA PHE A 47 14.08 -1.59 -2.29
C PHE A 47 15.23 -2.04 -1.39
N SER A 48 14.90 -2.49 -0.18
CA SER A 48 15.87 -3.15 0.70
C SER A 48 16.23 -4.53 0.14
N LYS A 49 17.51 -4.89 0.24
CA LYS A 49 18.05 -6.21 -0.12
C LYS A 49 17.65 -7.27 0.90
#